data_AF-A0AAV5YKV1-F1
#
_entry.id   AF-A0AAV5YKV1-F1
#
_cell.length_a   1.000
_cell.length_b   1.000
_cell.length_c   1.000
_cell.angle_alpha   90.00
_cell.angle_beta   90.00
_cell.angle_gamma   90.00
#
_symmetry.space_group_name_H-M   'P 1'
#
loop_
_entity.id
_entity.type
_entity.pdbx_description
1 polymer ?
#
loop_
_entity_poly.entity_id
_entity_poly.type
_entity_poly.pdbx_seq_one_letter_code
_entity_poly.pdbx_strand_id
1 'polypeptide(L)'
;MAGDDRFRLAARAYVAYAIVYWIGGVYLVWHGVGVPGPITEYKRNVYVAFWALVGLVPLLVIPWLLGRRRPWFERWLLSRRDFARILTLFMVWRAIAVLRVAVRPVTATVAGPGGEAIPFRLGAIVFLVFTVVALALIARAAWSGPAAEP
;
A
#
# COMPACT_ATOMS: atom_id res chain seq x y z
N MET A 1 20.33 -18.78 1.28
CA MET A 1 19.31 -18.47 2.31
C MET A 1 18.98 -16.98 2.43
N ALA A 2 19.97 -16.07 2.50
CA ALA A 2 19.76 -14.62 2.67
C ALA A 2 18.86 -13.91 1.62
N GLY A 3 18.71 -14.46 0.41
CA GLY A 3 17.80 -13.94 -0.60
C GLY A 3 16.33 -14.04 -0.19
N ASP A 4 15.90 -15.22 0.28
CA ASP A 4 14.50 -15.44 0.67
C ASP A 4 14.12 -14.69 1.94
N ASP A 5 15.05 -14.51 2.88
CA ASP A 5 14.82 -13.70 4.08
C ASP A 5 14.49 -12.24 3.75
N ARG A 6 15.17 -11.67 2.74
CA ARG A 6 14.92 -10.29 2.28
C ARG A 6 13.54 -10.14 1.65
N PHE A 7 13.12 -11.08 0.81
CA PHE A 7 11.78 -11.06 0.21
C PHE A 7 10.67 -11.28 1.24
N ARG A 8 10.88 -12.15 2.24
CA ARG A 8 9.94 -12.32 3.36
C ARG A 8 9.83 -11.06 4.22
N LEU A 9 10.94 -10.39 4.50
CA LEU A 9 10.94 -9.12 5.23
C LEU A 9 10.22 -8.03 4.44
N ALA A 10 10.51 -7.91 3.15
CA ALA A 10 9.83 -6.97 2.25
C ALA A 10 8.32 -7.25 2.17
N ALA A 11 7.90 -8.52 2.15
CA ALA A 11 6.48 -8.89 2.16
C ALA A 11 5.80 -8.47 3.47
N ARG A 12 6.44 -8.68 4.63
CA ARG A 12 5.92 -8.24 5.94
C ARG A 12 5.81 -6.71 6.02
N ALA A 13 6.81 -5.99 5.53
CA ALA A 13 6.76 -4.53 5.46
C ALA A 13 5.64 -4.03 4.54
N TYR A 14 5.44 -4.70 3.40
CA TYR A 14 4.31 -4.43 2.51
C TYR A 14 2.97 -4.67 3.19
N VAL A 15 2.81 -5.75 3.97
CA VAL A 15 1.59 -6.01 4.75
C VAL A 15 1.29 -4.86 5.71
N ALA A 16 2.29 -4.40 6.48
CA ALA A 16 2.11 -3.28 7.40
C ALA A 16 1.65 -2.01 6.65
N TYR A 17 2.31 -1.69 5.54
CA TYR A 17 1.90 -0.61 4.64
C TYR A 17 0.46 -0.79 4.11
N ALA A 18 0.12 -1.99 3.65
CA ALA A 18 -1.17 -2.29 3.04
C ALA A 18 -2.31 -2.25 4.05
N ILE A 19 -2.09 -2.66 5.30
CA ILE A 19 -3.06 -2.53 6.39
C ILE A 19 -3.37 -1.04 6.64
N VAL A 20 -2.34 -0.20 6.78
CA VAL A 20 -2.54 1.24 6.97
C VAL A 20 -3.24 1.87 5.77
N TYR A 21 -2.85 1.49 4.54
CA TYR A 21 -3.51 1.92 3.31
C TYR A 21 -4.99 1.54 3.29
N TRP A 22 -5.29 0.29 3.64
CA TRP A 22 -6.64 -0.26 3.59
C TRP A 22 -7.54 0.38 4.64
N ILE A 23 -7.11 0.42 5.91
CA ILE A 23 -7.86 1.06 6.99
C ILE A 23 -8.11 2.53 6.66
N GLY A 24 -7.08 3.27 6.23
CA GLY A 24 -7.22 4.68 5.86
C GLY A 24 -8.15 4.87 4.66
N GLY A 25 -8.04 4.02 3.64
CA GLY A 25 -8.90 4.07 2.46
C GLY A 25 -10.38 3.83 2.80
N VAL A 26 -10.67 2.75 3.53
CA VAL A 26 -12.04 2.43 3.98
C VAL A 26 -12.60 3.55 4.84
N TYR A 27 -11.80 4.07 5.78
CA TYR A 27 -12.19 5.18 6.64
C TYR A 27 -12.58 6.43 5.84
N LEU A 28 -11.77 6.81 4.86
CA LEU A 28 -12.03 7.97 4.02
C LEU A 28 -13.32 7.80 3.20
N VAL A 29 -13.50 6.65 2.54
CA VAL A 29 -14.69 6.39 1.73
C VAL A 29 -15.96 6.33 2.60
N TRP A 30 -15.86 5.76 3.81
CA TRP A 30 -16.94 5.76 4.80
C TRP A 30 -17.40 7.18 5.16
N HIS A 31 -16.44 8.11 5.31
CA HIS A 31 -16.70 9.53 5.57
C HIS A 31 -17.04 10.34 4.31
N GLY A 32 -17.34 9.68 3.19
CA GLY A 32 -17.78 10.33 1.95
C GLY A 32 -16.65 10.93 1.12
N VAL A 33 -15.39 10.73 1.49
CA VAL A 33 -14.24 11.27 0.76
C VAL A 33 -13.98 10.40 -0.47
N GLY A 34 -13.96 11.02 -1.66
CA GLY A 34 -13.75 10.29 -2.92
C GLY A 34 -14.95 9.46 -3.37
N VAL A 35 -16.13 9.70 -2.77
CA VAL A 35 -17.41 9.11 -3.20
C VAL A 35 -18.04 10.01 -4.28
N PRO A 36 -18.41 9.47 -5.46
CA PRO A 36 -19.00 10.28 -6.52
C PRO A 36 -20.43 10.72 -6.19
N GLY A 37 -20.66 12.03 -6.12
CA GLY A 37 -21.97 12.68 -6.17
C GLY A 37 -22.94 12.38 -5.01
N PRO A 38 -24.14 12.98 -5.04
CA PRO A 38 -25.20 12.67 -4.08
C PRO A 38 -25.75 11.27 -4.37
N ILE A 39 -25.20 10.28 -3.69
CA ILE A 39 -25.70 8.91 -3.69
C ILE A 39 -26.52 8.65 -2.43
N THR A 40 -27.60 7.88 -2.58
CA THR A 40 -28.39 7.36 -1.46
C THR A 40 -27.49 6.60 -0.47
N GLU A 41 -27.83 6.61 0.81
CA GLU A 41 -27.08 5.91 1.87
C GLU A 41 -26.79 4.45 1.53
N TYR A 42 -27.78 3.72 1.01
CA TYR A 42 -27.60 2.33 0.56
C TYR A 42 -26.49 2.18 -0.50
N LYS A 43 -26.51 3.02 -1.54
CA LYS A 43 -25.47 3.03 -2.59
C LYS A 43 -24.10 3.39 -2.04
N ARG A 44 -24.01 4.25 -1.02
CA ARG A 44 -22.75 4.57 -0.34
C ARG A 44 -22.20 3.35 0.37
N ASN A 45 -23.03 2.61 1.11
CA ASN A 45 -22.60 1.41 1.81
C ASN A 45 -22.10 0.33 0.84
N VAL A 46 -22.77 0.15 -0.29
CA VAL A 46 -22.32 -0.76 -1.36
C VAL A 46 -20.99 -0.29 -1.94
N TYR A 47 -20.82 1.01 -2.21
CA TYR A 47 -19.57 1.57 -2.72
C TYR A 47 -18.40 1.39 -1.74
N VAL A 48 -18.62 1.67 -0.46
CA VAL A 48 -17.64 1.44 0.62
C VAL A 48 -17.27 -0.04 0.68
N ALA A 49 -18.25 -0.95 0.69
CA ALA A 49 -18.02 -2.39 0.76
C ALA A 49 -17.23 -2.89 -0.46
N PHE A 50 -17.58 -2.42 -1.66
CA PHE A 50 -16.87 -2.75 -2.89
C PHE A 50 -15.41 -2.32 -2.82
N TRP A 51 -15.12 -1.06 -2.45
CA TRP A 51 -13.73 -0.58 -2.37
C TRP A 51 -12.95 -1.20 -1.22
N ALA A 52 -13.61 -1.52 -0.10
CA ALA A 52 -13.01 -2.30 0.97
C ALA A 52 -12.58 -3.68 0.47
N LEU A 53 -13.45 -4.38 -0.28
CA LEU A 53 -13.14 -5.69 -0.84
C LEU A 53 -12.03 -5.62 -1.89
N VAL A 54 -12.10 -4.65 -2.83
CA VAL A 54 -11.06 -4.42 -3.83
C VAL A 54 -9.72 -4.12 -3.17
N GLY A 55 -9.72 -3.34 -2.08
CA GLY A 55 -8.52 -3.04 -1.31
C GLY A 55 -7.88 -4.26 -0.64
N LEU A 56 -8.61 -5.35 -0.41
CA LEU A 56 -8.03 -6.60 0.11
C LEU A 56 -7.16 -7.30 -0.93
N VAL A 57 -7.39 -7.07 -2.23
CA VAL A 57 -6.60 -7.68 -3.31
C VAL A 57 -5.12 -7.30 -3.19
N PRO A 58 -4.70 -6.02 -3.20
CA PRO A 58 -3.29 -5.69 -3.00
C PRO A 58 -2.78 -6.12 -1.62
N LEU A 59 -3.61 -6.04 -0.58
CA LEU A 59 -3.24 -6.44 0.79
C LEU A 59 -2.88 -7.92 0.91
N LEU A 60 -3.56 -8.81 0.17
CA LEU A 60 -3.34 -10.25 0.25
C LEU A 60 -2.44 -10.77 -0.88
N VAL A 61 -2.70 -10.35 -2.12
CA VAL A 61 -2.04 -10.91 -3.31
C VAL A 61 -0.58 -10.49 -3.40
N ILE A 62 -0.26 -9.21 -3.15
CA ILE A 62 1.12 -8.73 -3.28
C ILE A 62 2.06 -9.39 -2.27
N PRO A 63 1.79 -9.44 -0.96
CA PRO A 63 2.70 -10.12 -0.04
C PRO A 63 2.74 -11.63 -0.25
N TRP A 64 1.64 -12.23 -0.73
CA TRP A 64 1.62 -13.64 -1.11
C TRP A 64 2.54 -13.95 -2.31
N LEU A 65 2.56 -13.07 -3.32
CA LEU A 65 3.49 -13.16 -4.47
C LEU A 65 4.93 -12.83 -4.07
N LEU A 66 5.14 -11.86 -3.18
CA LEU A 66 6.47 -11.42 -2.77
C LEU A 66 7.14 -12.42 -1.81
N GLY A 67 6.35 -13.05 -0.93
CA GLY A 67 6.86 -13.85 0.19
C GLY A 67 7.40 -15.24 -0.18
N ARG A 68 7.00 -15.81 -1.32
CA ARG A 68 7.45 -17.15 -1.75
C ARG A 68 7.62 -17.22 -3.26
N ARG A 69 8.66 -17.92 -3.73
CA ARG A 69 8.80 -18.22 -5.16
C ARG A 69 7.65 -19.09 -5.63
N ARG A 70 7.08 -18.76 -6.79
CA ARG A 70 5.94 -19.45 -7.38
C ARG A 70 6.32 -19.87 -8.81
N PRO A 71 6.60 -21.16 -9.05
CA PRO A 71 7.10 -21.63 -10.35
C PRO A 71 6.16 -21.29 -11.51
N TRP A 72 4.85 -21.30 -11.28
CA TRP A 72 3.85 -20.94 -12.30
C TRP A 72 3.91 -19.43 -12.63
N PHE A 73 3.99 -18.56 -11.63
CA PHE A 73 4.07 -17.10 -11.85
C PHE A 73 5.39 -16.71 -12.52
N GLU A 74 6.50 -17.31 -12.09
CA GLU A 74 7.82 -17.06 -12.68
C GLU A 74 7.94 -17.62 -14.11
N ARG A 75 7.21 -18.69 -14.43
CA ARG A 75 7.19 -19.30 -15.77
C ARG A 75 6.29 -18.57 -16.77
N TRP A 76 5.21 -17.93 -16.31
CA TRP A 76 4.18 -17.37 -17.20
C TRP A 76 4.10 -15.84 -17.21
N LEU A 77 4.48 -15.15 -16.13
CA LEU A 77 4.33 -13.69 -16.01
C LEU A 77 5.68 -12.97 -15.83
N LEU A 78 6.24 -13.05 -14.62
CA LEU A 78 7.39 -12.23 -14.22
C LEU A 78 8.20 -12.96 -13.15
N SER A 79 9.53 -12.78 -13.19
CA SER A 79 10.36 -13.24 -12.07
C SER A 79 9.97 -12.49 -10.79
N ARG A 80 10.13 -13.12 -9.62
CA ARG A 80 9.87 -12.46 -8.33
C ARG A 80 10.66 -11.15 -8.16
N ARG A 81 11.84 -11.05 -8.77
CA ARG A 81 12.66 -9.83 -8.78
C ARG A 81 12.05 -8.75 -9.67
N ASP A 82 11.61 -9.09 -10.87
CA ASP A 82 11.02 -8.11 -11.79
C ASP A 82 9.68 -7.60 -11.28
N PHE A 83 8.88 -8.48 -10.67
CA PHE A 83 7.68 -8.08 -9.93
C PHE A 83 8.03 -7.07 -8.82
N ALA A 84 9.05 -7.33 -8.00
CA ALA A 84 9.47 -6.41 -6.95
C ALA A 84 10.02 -5.08 -7.51
N ARG A 85 10.69 -5.08 -8.66
CA ARG A 85 11.14 -3.85 -9.35
C ARG A 85 9.95 -3.02 -9.82
N ILE A 86 8.97 -3.64 -10.48
CA ILE A 86 7.74 -2.99 -10.92
C ILE A 86 6.98 -2.43 -9.72
N LEU A 87 6.82 -3.23 -8.66
CA LEU A 87 6.19 -2.79 -7.41
C LEU A 87 6.92 -1.60 -6.79
N THR A 88 8.26 -1.59 -6.82
CA THR A 88 9.05 -0.45 -6.37
C THR A 88 8.70 0.81 -7.13
N LEU A 89 8.60 0.76 -8.46
CA LEU A 89 8.22 1.92 -9.28
C LEU A 89 6.82 2.45 -8.91
N PHE A 90 5.84 1.55 -8.75
CA PHE A 90 4.50 1.92 -8.29
C PHE A 90 4.53 2.56 -6.88
N MET A 91 5.32 2.01 -5.97
CA MET A 91 5.47 2.56 -4.62
C MET A 91 6.19 3.91 -4.59
N VAL A 92 7.17 4.14 -5.49
CA VAL A 92 7.79 5.46 -5.66
C VAL A 92 6.76 6.48 -6.12
N TRP A 93 5.98 6.16 -7.16
CA TRP A 93 4.92 7.05 -7.61
C TRP A 93 3.92 7.32 -6.48
N ARG A 94 3.52 6.28 -5.74
CA ARG A 94 2.63 6.43 -4.59
C ARG A 94 3.23 7.33 -3.51
N ALA A 95 4.51 7.15 -3.17
CA ALA A 95 5.21 7.98 -2.19
C ALA A 95 5.22 9.45 -2.61
N ILE A 96 5.48 9.75 -3.89
CA ILE A 96 5.44 11.11 -4.42
C ILE A 96 4.02 11.70 -4.30
N ALA A 97 3.00 10.94 -4.66
CA ALA A 97 1.62 11.40 -4.56
C ALA A 97 1.22 11.74 -3.11
N VAL A 98 1.63 10.92 -2.15
CA VAL A 98 1.37 11.14 -0.72
C VAL A 98 2.21 12.29 -0.18
N LEU A 99 3.47 12.40 -0.58
CA LEU A 99 4.36 13.49 -0.19
C LEU A 99 3.76 14.84 -0.59
N ARG A 100 3.21 14.96 -1.80
CA ARG A 100 2.51 16.17 -2.26
C ARG A 100 1.35 16.58 -1.34
N VAL A 101 0.66 15.61 -0.75
CA VAL A 101 -0.40 15.87 0.25
C VAL A 101 0.22 16.25 1.60
N ALA A 102 1.26 15.55 2.03
CA ALA A 102 1.93 15.79 3.31
C ALA A 102 2.61 17.17 3.42
N VAL A 103 3.06 17.74 2.29
CA VAL A 103 3.68 19.07 2.24
C VAL A 103 2.69 20.20 1.94
N ARG A 104 1.42 19.90 1.65
CA ARG A 104 0.42 20.95 1.40
C ARG A 104 0.17 21.76 2.69
N PRO A 105 0.18 23.10 2.62
CA PRO A 105 0.01 23.95 3.79
C PRO A 105 -1.44 23.91 4.33
N VAL A 106 -2.42 23.79 3.44
CA VAL A 106 -3.84 23.65 3.77
C VAL A 106 -4.35 22.34 3.18
N THR A 107 -4.90 21.49 4.04
CA THR A 107 -5.56 20.24 3.64
C THR A 107 -6.96 20.20 4.22
N ALA A 108 -7.85 19.46 3.55
CA ALA A 108 -9.14 19.11 4.14
C ALA A 108 -8.96 18.45 5.51
N THR A 109 -10.02 18.46 6.31
CA THR A 109 -10.12 17.72 7.56
C THR A 109 -11.13 16.58 7.39
N VAL A 110 -10.92 15.51 8.15
CA VAL A 110 -11.91 14.44 8.32
C VAL A 110 -12.27 14.36 9.79
N ALA A 111 -13.51 14.03 10.11
CA ALA A 111 -13.87 13.67 11.47
C ALA A 111 -12.99 12.50 11.91
N GLY A 112 -12.41 12.57 13.10
CA GLY A 112 -11.66 11.51 13.75
C GLY A 112 -12.56 10.58 14.56
N PRO A 113 -12.02 9.48 15.10
CA PRO A 113 -12.80 8.49 15.86
C PRO A 113 -13.52 9.06 17.09
N GLY A 114 -12.99 10.15 17.68
CA GLY A 114 -13.60 10.88 18.80
C GLY A 114 -14.40 12.13 18.40
N GLY A 115 -14.69 12.32 17.11
CA GLY A 115 -15.38 13.51 16.59
C GLY A 115 -14.47 14.72 16.33
N GLU A 116 -13.20 14.67 16.72
CA GLU A 116 -12.24 15.74 16.47
C GLU A 116 -11.88 15.88 14.99
N ALA A 117 -11.67 17.10 14.49
CA ALA A 117 -11.27 17.31 13.11
C ALA A 117 -9.77 16.99 12.92
N ILE A 118 -9.46 15.88 12.25
CA ILE A 118 -8.09 15.47 11.95
C ILE A 118 -7.69 15.99 10.57
N PRO A 119 -6.59 16.76 10.45
CA PRO A 119 -6.11 17.21 9.15
C PRO A 119 -5.61 16.03 8.33
N PHE A 120 -5.99 15.97 7.05
CA PHE A 120 -5.52 14.94 6.11
C PHE A 120 -3.99 14.86 6.04
N ARG A 121 -3.31 15.99 6.25
CA ARG A 121 -1.85 16.07 6.34
C ARG A 121 -1.26 15.10 7.37
N LEU A 122 -1.88 14.97 8.55
CA LEU A 122 -1.37 14.09 9.60
C LEU A 122 -1.43 12.62 9.17
N GLY A 123 -2.58 12.19 8.64
CA GLY A 123 -2.74 10.85 8.08
C GLY A 123 -1.79 10.59 6.90
N ALA A 124 -1.57 11.59 6.04
CA ALA A 124 -0.63 11.50 4.93
C ALA A 124 0.83 11.34 5.38
N ILE A 125 1.25 12.02 6.46
CA ILE A 125 2.60 11.88 7.03
C ILE A 125 2.81 10.45 7.56
N VAL A 126 1.87 9.95 8.37
CA VAL A 126 1.93 8.56 8.88
C VAL A 126 1.99 7.58 7.72
N PHE A 127 1.10 7.73 6.74
CA PHE A 127 1.07 6.87 5.57
C PHE A 127 2.36 6.94 4.74
N LEU A 128 2.97 8.12 4.64
CA LEU A 128 4.25 8.30 3.95
C LEU A 128 5.37 7.52 4.63
N VAL A 129 5.45 7.52 5.97
CA VAL A 129 6.47 6.75 6.71
C VAL A 129 6.37 5.27 6.39
N PHE A 130 5.17 4.68 6.48
CA PHE A 130 4.95 3.28 6.12
C PHE A 130 5.29 3.00 4.65
N THR A 131 4.93 3.93 3.76
CA THR A 131 5.22 3.81 2.33
C THR A 131 6.73 3.78 2.08
N VAL A 132 7.50 4.70 2.68
CA VAL A 132 8.95 4.80 2.50
C VAL A 132 9.68 3.59 3.09
N VAL A 133 9.27 3.11 4.27
CA VAL A 133 9.86 1.91 4.89
C VAL A 133 9.63 0.67 4.02
N ALA A 134 8.39 0.44 3.58
CA ALA A 134 8.06 -0.68 2.70
C ALA A 134 8.79 -0.56 1.36
N LEU A 135 8.81 0.62 0.75
CA LEU A 135 9.54 0.91 -0.48
C LEU A 135 11.03 0.58 -0.35
N ALA A 136 11.70 1.03 0.71
CA ALA A 136 13.12 0.80 0.92
C ALA A 136 13.44 -0.71 1.03
N LEU A 137 12.60 -1.46 1.74
CA LEU A 137 12.78 -2.90 1.91
C LEU A 137 12.50 -3.69 0.63
N ILE A 138 11.49 -3.30 -0.15
CA ILE A 138 11.18 -3.92 -1.44
C ILE A 138 12.27 -3.59 -2.45
N ALA A 139 12.75 -2.35 -2.51
CA ALA A 139 13.88 -1.98 -3.36
C ALA A 139 15.15 -2.77 -2.97
N ARG A 140 15.45 -2.87 -1.68
CA ARG A 140 16.58 -3.70 -1.23
C ARG A 140 16.44 -5.16 -1.69
N ALA A 141 15.24 -5.74 -1.62
CA ALA A 141 15.01 -7.10 -2.09
C ALA A 141 15.16 -7.22 -3.62
N ALA A 142 14.60 -6.28 -4.37
CA ALA A 142 14.57 -6.26 -5.83
C ALA A 142 15.95 -6.11 -6.49
N TRP A 143 16.84 -5.30 -5.91
CA TRP A 143 18.19 -5.06 -6.44
C TRP A 143 19.31 -5.85 -5.75
N SER A 144 18.97 -6.70 -4.78
CA SER A 144 19.96 -7.59 -4.19
C SER A 144 20.42 -8.69 -5.16
N GLY A 145 21.72 -8.73 -5.43
CA GLY A 145 22.37 -9.78 -6.20
C GLY A 145 22.16 -11.18 -5.57
N PRO A 146 22.33 -12.27 -6.36
CA PRO A 146 22.50 -13.60 -5.77
C PRO A 146 23.59 -13.49 -4.71
N ALA A 147 23.35 -14.00 -3.51
CA ALA A 147 24.46 -14.12 -2.57
C ALA A 147 25.53 -14.94 -3.28
N ALA A 148 26.75 -14.42 -3.39
CA ALA A 148 27.89 -15.23 -3.79
C ALA A 148 27.90 -16.44 -2.84
N GLU A 149 27.67 -17.63 -3.38
CA GLU A 149 27.94 -18.85 -2.63
C GLU A 149 29.46 -18.89 -2.39
N PRO A 150 29.92 -19.09 -1.15
CA PRO A 150 31.31 -19.41 -0.89
C PRO A 150 31.69 -20.75 -1.53
#